data_AF-A0A938IU45-F1
#
_entry.id   AF-A0A938IU45-F1
#
_cell.length_a   1.000
_cell.length_b   1.000
_cell.length_c   1.000
_cell.angle_alpha   90.00
_cell.angle_beta   90.00
_cell.angle_gamma   90.00
#
_symmetry.space_group_name_H-M   'P 1'
#
loop_
_entity.id
_entity.type
_entity.pdbx_description
1 polymer ?
#
loop_
_entity_poly.entity_id
_entity_poly.type
_entity_poly.pdbx_seq_one_letter_code
_entity_poly.pdbx_strand_id
1 'polypeptide(L)'
;MIIHIRCPHCGHKFREKQSVLGQAVSCPRCGQSLKVESGPAISNEAMFARTSPVETPLPAKKLSQEEEIDREPSPWRNPAVWLAFATVLALVVIFVVVTYRPSSAPVSTAGSATVPPKPLAAAPTTVPGPESQASAPPAGSTAPVPSQAAQSERQPAPASAPAASSAPASPSVLPSAPKTPAPLPMDARAALSAEELFKRASPAVVRIVVRDEKFKEIGLGSGFFVSSDGILVTNYHVVAKARFATVVLPSEATLFVEGVLALDEQSDLAVLKVNGKDLPTLNLLGKGEAPAVGARIYAIGNPVGLSNTLSDGLVSGLRSLEPGLAVLQMTAPISPGSSGGPVLDTSARVVGVATLGSREGIQNLNFAVPTEKVHEILAKAKESKPVPLKSAGGRPLSGQAGRDIQEAMQAIGEERWSDAVRILQALRRTEPANPQVWCVLGLLHTELGNYDLALEAFREAVQLTPDSAVGHFGMGYAYQSQKRYAESVAAFQTAIRLSPDFWPAHTGLAISLYEMQRYAESAAACTSAIRLKPDEAQAYHTLALNHLAMGDRIKALDIYQTLLRLNPTLAADLRSRIYRR
;
A
#
# COMPACT_ATOMS: atom_id res chain seq x y z
N MET A 1 26.40 19.44 -50.79
CA MET A 1 26.60 20.01 -49.45
C MET A 1 25.36 19.72 -48.60
N ILE A 2 25.56 19.26 -47.36
CA ILE A 2 24.48 18.96 -46.41
C ILE A 2 24.43 20.09 -45.38
N ILE A 3 23.24 20.58 -45.08
CA ILE A 3 23.00 21.58 -44.04
C ILE A 3 22.33 20.94 -42.83
N HIS A 4 22.66 21.44 -41.64
CA HIS A 4 22.01 21.03 -40.41
C HIS A 4 20.91 22.02 -40.04
N ILE A 5 19.69 21.51 -39.88
CA ILE A 5 18.50 22.29 -39.56
C ILE A 5 18.07 21.91 -38.15
N ARG A 6 17.75 22.91 -37.31
CA ARG A 6 17.11 22.70 -36.01
C ARG A 6 15.70 23.26 -36.06
N CYS A 7 14.70 22.40 -35.86
CA CYS A 7 13.31 22.82 -35.80
C CYS A 7 13.08 23.72 -34.57
N PRO A 8 12.55 24.94 -34.72
CA PRO A 8 12.30 25.85 -33.61
C PRO A 8 11.12 25.40 -32.73
N HIS A 9 10.20 24.60 -33.29
CA HIS A 9 9.03 24.10 -32.56
C HIS A 9 9.37 22.96 -31.60
N CYS A 10 10.07 21.92 -32.07
CA CYS A 10 10.37 20.73 -31.25
C CYS A 10 11.85 20.55 -30.90
N GLY A 11 12.73 21.44 -31.36
CA GLY A 11 14.18 21.38 -31.11
C GLY A 11 14.95 20.28 -31.87
N HIS A 12 14.26 19.46 -32.68
CA HIS A 12 14.85 18.35 -33.43
C HIS A 12 15.87 18.83 -34.47
N LYS A 13 17.05 18.21 -34.50
CA LYS A 13 18.12 18.49 -35.47
C LYS A 13 18.12 17.43 -36.57
N PHE A 14 17.98 17.82 -37.82
CA PHE A 14 18.01 16.92 -38.98
C PHE A 14 18.85 17.50 -40.12
N ARG A 15 19.23 16.65 -41.08
CA ARG A 15 20.12 16.99 -42.19
C ARG A 15 19.33 17.09 -43.48
N GLU A 16 19.60 18.12 -44.28
CA GLU A 16 19.01 18.27 -45.60
C GLU A 16 20.02 18.68 -46.66
N LYS A 17 19.65 18.48 -47.93
CA LYS A 17 20.46 18.98 -49.04
C LYS A 17 20.39 20.50 -49.11
N GLN A 18 21.51 21.16 -49.40
CA GLN A 18 21.56 22.63 -49.54
C GLN A 18 20.56 23.20 -50.56
N SER A 19 20.09 22.39 -51.52
CA SER A 19 19.06 22.77 -52.51
C SER A 19 17.72 23.18 -51.91
N VAL A 20 17.47 22.87 -50.62
CA VAL A 20 16.22 23.24 -49.93
C VAL A 20 16.26 24.66 -49.34
N LEU A 21 17.38 25.38 -49.46
CA LEU A 21 17.45 26.79 -49.07
C LEU A 21 16.42 27.60 -49.87
N GLY A 22 15.59 28.37 -49.16
CA GLY A 22 14.47 29.13 -49.72
C GLY A 22 13.17 28.33 -49.87
N GLN A 23 13.18 27.01 -49.65
CA GLN A 23 12.01 26.15 -49.75
C GLN A 23 11.41 25.80 -48.38
N ALA A 24 10.15 25.37 -48.39
CA ALA A 24 9.48 24.84 -47.20
C ALA A 24 9.84 23.35 -47.02
N VAL A 25 10.35 23.00 -45.85
CA VAL A 25 10.73 21.63 -45.48
C VAL A 25 9.94 21.22 -44.25
N SER A 26 9.35 20.03 -44.25
CA SER A 26 8.63 19.52 -43.08
C SER A 26 9.58 18.88 -42.08
N CYS A 27 9.44 19.19 -40.79
CA CYS A 27 10.20 18.53 -39.74
C CYS A 27 9.75 17.06 -39.61
N PRO A 28 10.66 16.06 -39.73
CA PRO A 28 10.28 14.64 -39.65
C PRO A 28 9.66 14.22 -38.32
N ARG A 29 9.86 15.01 -37.26
CA ARG A 29 9.41 14.69 -35.91
C ARG A 29 8.04 15.28 -35.57
N CYS A 30 7.77 16.51 -35.96
CA CYS A 30 6.53 17.21 -35.58
C CYS A 30 5.67 17.62 -36.79
N GLY A 31 6.06 17.25 -38.01
CA GLY A 31 5.33 17.54 -39.24
C GLY A 31 5.33 19.01 -39.68
N GLN A 32 5.85 19.92 -38.86
CA GLN A 32 5.73 21.35 -39.12
C GLN A 32 6.56 21.82 -40.31
N SER A 33 5.93 22.60 -41.19
CA SER A 33 6.59 23.22 -42.34
C SER A 33 7.46 24.40 -41.89
N LEU A 34 8.75 24.32 -42.25
CA LEU A 34 9.79 25.27 -41.90
C LEU A 34 10.31 25.91 -43.18
N LYS A 35 10.43 27.23 -43.23
CA LYS A 35 11.17 27.90 -44.31
C LYS A 35 12.64 27.95 -43.94
N VAL A 36 13.50 27.41 -44.81
CA VAL A 36 14.94 27.30 -44.56
C VAL A 36 15.68 28.48 -45.20
N GLU A 37 16.37 29.29 -44.40
CA GLU A 37 17.10 30.48 -44.86
C GLU A 37 18.61 30.36 -44.61
N SER A 38 19.41 31.04 -45.43
CA SER A 38 20.86 31.05 -45.30
C SER A 38 21.31 31.72 -43.99
N GLY A 39 21.94 30.95 -43.09
CA GLY A 39 22.55 31.46 -41.86
C GLY A 39 24.00 31.91 -42.05
N PRO A 40 24.58 32.65 -41.08
CA PRO A 40 25.98 33.05 -41.12
C PRO A 40 26.86 31.80 -40.95
N ALA A 41 27.83 31.61 -41.83
CA ALA A 41 28.74 30.47 -41.80
C ALA A 41 29.71 30.60 -40.62
N ILE A 42 29.61 29.72 -39.63
CA ILE A 42 30.55 29.66 -38.50
C ILE A 42 31.49 28.46 -38.71
N SER A 43 32.64 28.73 -39.32
CA SER A 43 33.85 27.89 -39.42
C SER A 43 33.74 26.46 -40.02
N ASN A 44 34.88 25.99 -40.52
CA ASN A 44 35.04 24.84 -41.41
C ASN A 44 34.59 23.52 -40.77
N GLU A 45 33.36 23.09 -41.07
CA GLU A 45 32.95 21.71 -41.41
C GLU A 45 31.41 21.50 -41.41
N ALA A 46 30.60 22.48 -40.98
CA ALA A 46 29.12 22.38 -41.08
C ALA A 46 28.42 23.73 -41.34
N MET A 47 27.61 23.82 -42.41
CA MET A 47 26.68 24.94 -42.62
C MET A 47 25.42 24.76 -41.77
N PHE A 48 25.03 25.81 -41.04
CA PHE A 48 23.79 25.87 -40.27
C PHE A 48 22.80 26.85 -40.93
N ALA A 49 21.58 26.37 -41.19
CA ALA A 49 20.50 27.20 -41.72
C ALA A 49 19.59 27.71 -40.61
N ARG A 50 19.05 28.93 -40.76
CA ARG A 50 18.00 29.45 -39.87
C ARG A 50 16.65 28.98 -40.39
N THR A 51 15.69 28.76 -39.48
CA THR A 51 14.32 28.39 -39.87
C THR A 51 13.27 29.19 -39.14
N SER A 52 12.21 29.52 -39.86
CA SER A 52 11.03 30.22 -39.36
C SER A 52 9.76 29.45 -39.75
N PRO A 53 8.67 29.51 -38.96
CA PRO A 53 7.38 28.94 -39.34
C PRO A 53 6.84 29.61 -40.61
N VAL A 54 6.18 28.85 -41.49
CA VAL A 54 5.45 29.42 -42.63
C VAL A 54 4.05 29.84 -42.16
N GLU A 55 3.78 31.14 -42.11
CA GLU A 55 2.43 31.66 -41.86
C GLU A 55 1.57 31.49 -43.13
N THR A 56 0.50 30.71 -43.02
CA THR A 56 -0.56 30.65 -44.05
C THR A 56 -1.87 31.16 -43.45
N PRO A 57 -2.64 32.01 -44.16
CA PRO A 57 -3.95 32.44 -43.68
C PRO A 57 -4.96 31.30 -43.83
N LEU A 58 -5.59 30.90 -42.73
CA LEU A 58 -6.60 29.83 -42.68
C LEU A 58 -7.94 30.28 -43.27
N PRO A 59 -8.59 29.51 -44.15
CA PRO A 59 -10.00 29.71 -44.47
C PRO A 59 -10.88 29.04 -43.39
N ALA A 60 -11.95 29.72 -43.00
CA ALA A 60 -12.90 29.29 -41.98
C ALA A 60 -13.60 27.97 -42.36
N LYS A 61 -13.50 26.95 -41.50
CA LYS A 61 -14.30 25.73 -41.55
C LYS A 61 -14.69 25.30 -40.13
N LYS A 62 -16.00 25.16 -39.90
CA LYS A 62 -16.58 24.64 -38.65
C LYS A 62 -16.02 23.24 -38.35
N LEU A 63 -15.45 23.05 -37.16
CA LEU A 63 -14.98 21.76 -36.63
C LEU A 63 -15.52 21.57 -35.19
N SER A 64 -15.83 20.32 -34.86
CA SER A 64 -16.46 19.83 -33.63
C SER A 64 -15.58 20.01 -32.39
N GLN A 65 -16.21 20.17 -31.22
CA GLN A 65 -15.60 20.44 -29.90
C GLN A 65 -14.65 19.36 -29.34
N GLU A 66 -14.17 18.41 -30.15
CA GLU A 66 -13.30 17.30 -29.71
C GLU A 66 -11.81 17.49 -30.07
N GLU A 67 -11.40 18.59 -30.74
CA GLU A 67 -10.00 18.80 -31.18
C GLU A 67 -9.27 20.01 -30.57
N GLU A 68 -9.74 20.55 -29.44
CA GLU A 68 -9.09 21.69 -28.77
C GLU A 68 -8.57 21.31 -27.37
N ILE A 69 -7.61 20.37 -27.31
CA ILE A 69 -6.82 20.08 -26.11
C ILE A 69 -5.34 20.12 -26.51
N ASP A 70 -4.75 21.32 -26.52
CA ASP A 70 -3.34 21.52 -26.19
C ASP A 70 -2.97 23.01 -26.20
N ARG A 71 -3.18 23.73 -25.09
CA ARG A 71 -2.45 24.97 -24.77
C ARG A 71 -2.39 25.24 -23.26
N GLU A 72 -1.31 24.75 -22.64
CA GLU A 72 -0.33 25.49 -21.82
C GLU A 72 0.55 24.45 -21.07
N PRO A 73 1.87 24.68 -20.87
CA PRO A 73 2.68 23.74 -20.11
C PRO A 73 2.20 23.72 -18.66
N SER A 74 1.58 22.62 -18.28
CA SER A 74 1.03 22.43 -16.95
C SER A 74 2.15 22.56 -15.88
N PRO A 75 1.82 23.03 -14.65
CA PRO A 75 2.77 23.10 -13.55
C PRO A 75 3.35 21.72 -13.14
N TRP A 76 2.87 20.62 -13.75
CA TRP A 76 3.17 19.22 -13.43
C TRP A 76 4.41 18.65 -14.13
N ARG A 77 5.17 19.45 -14.89
CA ARG A 77 6.55 19.08 -15.28
C ARG A 77 7.52 18.97 -14.10
N ASN A 78 7.05 19.22 -12.88
CA ASN A 78 7.82 19.07 -11.65
C ASN A 78 7.59 17.66 -11.03
N PRO A 79 8.61 16.78 -11.04
CA PRO A 79 8.51 15.41 -10.53
C PRO A 79 8.16 15.32 -9.03
N ALA A 80 8.29 16.40 -8.25
CA ALA A 80 7.81 16.44 -6.86
C ALA A 80 6.28 16.47 -6.76
N VAL A 81 5.64 17.20 -7.67
CA VAL A 81 4.18 17.30 -7.72
C VAL A 81 3.60 15.98 -8.26
N TRP A 82 4.34 15.30 -9.14
CA TRP A 82 4.05 13.94 -9.61
C TRP A 82 4.15 12.86 -8.51
N LEU A 83 5.12 12.94 -7.59
CA LEU A 83 5.22 11.96 -6.49
C LEU A 83 4.14 12.16 -5.42
N ALA A 84 3.83 13.42 -5.08
CA ALA A 84 2.69 13.74 -4.22
C ALA A 84 1.36 13.31 -4.88
N PHE A 85 1.23 13.53 -6.20
CA PHE A 85 0.12 13.07 -7.02
C PHE A 85 0.03 11.53 -7.11
N ALA A 86 1.12 10.80 -7.31
CA ALA A 86 1.12 9.33 -7.33
C ALA A 86 0.76 8.74 -5.96
N THR A 87 1.10 9.43 -4.88
CA THR A 87 0.76 9.00 -3.51
C THR A 87 -0.70 9.31 -3.19
N VAL A 88 -1.21 10.49 -3.55
CA VAL A 88 -2.63 10.87 -3.43
C VAL A 88 -3.50 10.04 -4.38
N LEU A 89 -3.06 9.80 -5.61
CA LEU A 89 -3.70 8.90 -6.58
C LEU A 89 -3.67 7.48 -6.07
N ALA A 90 -2.55 6.94 -5.56
CA ALA A 90 -2.51 5.60 -4.96
C ALA A 90 -3.41 5.50 -3.71
N LEU A 91 -3.59 6.57 -2.95
CA LEU A 91 -4.47 6.60 -1.78
C LEU A 91 -5.92 6.89 -2.13
N VAL A 92 -6.20 7.60 -3.22
CA VAL A 92 -7.53 7.73 -3.81
C VAL A 92 -7.87 6.40 -4.51
N VAL A 93 -6.92 5.70 -5.15
CA VAL A 93 -7.08 4.31 -5.64
C VAL A 93 -7.45 3.45 -4.45
N ILE A 94 -6.62 3.41 -3.40
CA ILE A 94 -6.90 2.64 -2.18
C ILE A 94 -8.25 3.06 -1.63
N PHE A 95 -8.48 4.35 -1.37
CA PHE A 95 -9.61 4.91 -0.64
C PHE A 95 -10.97 4.83 -1.39
N VAL A 96 -10.93 4.99 -2.71
CA VAL A 96 -12.05 4.87 -3.64
C VAL A 96 -12.43 3.40 -3.83
N VAL A 97 -11.50 2.48 -4.12
CA VAL A 97 -11.73 1.04 -4.43
C VAL A 97 -12.58 0.26 -3.40
N VAL A 98 -12.86 0.83 -2.23
CA VAL A 98 -13.20 0.08 -1.01
C VAL A 98 -14.37 0.66 -0.19
N THR A 99 -14.66 1.97 -0.20
CA THR A 99 -15.63 2.57 0.75
C THR A 99 -17.11 2.56 0.34
N TYR A 100 -17.53 1.71 -0.60
CA TYR A 100 -18.97 1.59 -0.88
C TYR A 100 -19.70 0.91 0.31
N ARG A 101 -21.04 0.83 0.32
CA ARG A 101 -21.90 1.42 1.36
C ARG A 101 -23.39 1.52 0.96
N PRO A 102 -24.06 0.59 0.24
CA PRO A 102 -25.46 0.77 -0.12
C PRO A 102 -26.31 0.82 1.15
N SER A 103 -27.01 1.93 1.31
CA SER A 103 -28.13 2.04 2.24
C SER A 103 -29.28 1.17 1.73
N SER A 104 -29.68 0.17 2.51
CA SER A 104 -30.92 -0.56 2.30
C SER A 104 -32.09 0.27 2.86
N ALA A 105 -32.62 1.20 2.06
CA ALA A 105 -33.95 1.72 2.27
C ALA A 105 -34.91 0.96 1.34
N PRO A 106 -35.98 0.31 1.86
CA PRO A 106 -36.98 -0.27 0.99
C PRO A 106 -37.69 0.85 0.22
N VAL A 107 -37.74 0.71 -1.11
CA VAL A 107 -38.62 1.51 -1.95
C VAL A 107 -40.06 1.19 -1.52
N SER A 108 -40.65 2.04 -0.68
CA SER A 108 -42.09 2.01 -0.46
C SER A 108 -42.75 2.74 -1.62
N THR A 109 -43.54 1.98 -2.36
CA THR A 109 -44.50 2.49 -3.33
C THR A 109 -45.57 3.27 -2.56
N ALA A 110 -45.44 4.60 -2.51
CA ALA A 110 -46.49 5.48 -1.99
C ALA A 110 -47.60 5.65 -3.05
N GLY A 111 -48.57 4.72 -3.02
CA GLY A 111 -49.93 4.98 -3.47
C GLY A 111 -50.75 5.55 -2.31
N SER A 112 -51.34 6.72 -2.52
CA SER A 112 -52.66 7.15 -2.03
C SER A 112 -53.17 6.58 -0.69
N ALA A 113 -53.25 7.42 0.35
CA ALA A 113 -54.52 7.86 0.97
C ALA A 113 -54.38 8.36 2.43
N THR A 114 -54.97 9.53 2.66
CA THR A 114 -55.72 9.97 3.87
C THR A 114 -55.02 10.08 5.23
N VAL A 115 -54.93 11.33 5.70
CA VAL A 115 -54.76 11.78 7.09
C VAL A 115 -56.03 11.51 7.91
N PRO A 116 -55.92 11.15 9.20
CA PRO A 116 -56.62 11.90 10.27
C PRO A 116 -55.76 12.15 11.55
N PRO A 117 -56.23 12.95 12.53
CA PRO A 117 -55.38 13.81 13.36
C PRO A 117 -55.02 13.27 14.77
N LYS A 118 -54.07 14.00 15.37
CA LYS A 118 -53.49 14.03 16.73
C LYS A 118 -54.50 13.91 17.90
N PRO A 119 -54.06 13.49 19.11
CA PRO A 119 -53.86 14.43 20.23
C PRO A 119 -52.60 14.08 21.07
N LEU A 120 -51.69 14.99 21.49
CA LEU A 120 -51.66 16.04 22.54
C LEU A 120 -51.52 15.56 24.01
N ALA A 121 -50.51 16.14 24.69
CA ALA A 121 -50.19 16.18 26.14
C ALA A 121 -49.43 14.95 26.72
N ALA A 122 -48.46 15.04 27.64
CA ALA A 122 -47.98 16.11 28.52
C ALA A 122 -46.53 15.83 29.03
N ALA A 123 -45.75 16.88 29.25
CA ALA A 123 -44.76 17.00 30.35
C ALA A 123 -45.40 17.93 31.42
N PRO A 124 -44.79 18.35 32.55
CA PRO A 124 -43.42 18.15 33.06
C PRO A 124 -43.36 17.89 34.59
N THR A 125 -42.15 17.88 35.19
CA THR A 125 -41.75 18.38 36.54
C THR A 125 -40.56 17.56 37.07
N THR A 126 -39.52 18.01 37.76
CA THR A 126 -38.92 19.30 38.14
C THR A 126 -37.62 18.95 38.89
N VAL A 127 -36.57 19.77 38.72
CA VAL A 127 -35.28 19.86 39.46
C VAL A 127 -35.55 20.56 40.82
N PRO A 128 -34.82 20.37 41.96
CA PRO A 128 -33.44 20.90 42.18
C PRO A 128 -32.48 20.17 43.17
N GLY A 129 -31.19 20.54 43.11
CA GLY A 129 -30.07 20.14 44.02
C GLY A 129 -30.10 20.88 45.37
N PRO A 130 -28.98 21.28 46.05
CA PRO A 130 -27.53 21.00 45.90
C PRO A 130 -26.80 20.71 47.26
N GLU A 131 -25.46 20.89 47.33
CA GLU A 131 -24.58 21.09 48.52
C GLU A 131 -24.09 19.86 49.34
N SER A 132 -22.87 19.75 49.93
CA SER A 132 -21.66 20.60 50.03
C SER A 132 -20.48 19.84 50.72
N GLN A 133 -19.26 20.40 50.62
CA GLN A 133 -18.09 20.39 51.55
C GLN A 133 -17.28 19.08 51.78
N ALA A 134 -15.98 19.00 51.43
CA ALA A 134 -14.74 19.66 51.93
C ALA A 134 -14.02 18.88 53.06
N SER A 135 -12.74 18.52 52.87
CA SER A 135 -11.63 18.58 53.86
C SER A 135 -10.34 17.88 53.38
N ALA A 136 -9.20 18.55 53.59
CA ALA A 136 -7.81 18.06 53.54
C ALA A 136 -7.09 18.58 54.83
N PRO A 137 -5.76 18.41 55.01
CA PRO A 137 -4.94 17.23 55.38
C PRO A 137 -4.36 17.38 56.82
N PRO A 138 -3.28 16.65 57.24
CA PRO A 138 -1.92 17.22 57.11
C PRO A 138 -0.75 16.21 56.93
N ALA A 139 0.47 16.76 56.88
CA ALA A 139 1.77 16.21 56.49
C ALA A 139 2.76 15.92 57.66
N GLY A 140 3.91 15.31 57.33
CA GLY A 140 5.20 15.34 58.08
C GLY A 140 6.24 14.36 57.47
N SER A 141 7.23 14.79 56.67
CA SER A 141 8.63 15.21 57.01
C SER A 141 9.50 14.03 57.53
N THR A 142 10.78 13.77 57.21
CA THR A 142 11.93 14.45 56.55
C THR A 142 13.11 13.45 56.44
N ALA A 143 14.05 13.65 55.50
CA ALA A 143 15.33 12.90 55.24
C ALA A 143 16.44 13.14 56.32
N PRO A 144 17.78 12.82 56.20
CA PRO A 144 18.62 12.20 55.14
C PRO A 144 19.82 11.24 55.54
N VAL A 145 20.57 10.80 54.49
CA VAL A 145 21.90 10.10 54.21
C VAL A 145 23.10 10.36 55.19
N PRO A 146 24.15 9.49 55.42
CA PRO A 146 25.28 9.00 54.53
C PRO A 146 25.88 7.59 54.86
N SER A 147 27.11 7.16 54.49
CA SER A 147 27.87 6.94 53.25
C SER A 147 29.18 6.16 53.63
N GLN A 148 29.96 5.65 52.65
CA GLN A 148 31.35 5.09 52.70
C GLN A 148 31.53 3.58 53.00
N ALA A 149 32.59 2.86 52.57
CA ALA A 149 33.52 2.81 51.41
C ALA A 149 34.67 1.81 51.76
N ALA A 150 35.17 1.01 50.78
CA ALA A 150 36.54 0.42 50.60
C ALA A 150 36.41 -0.85 49.70
N GLN A 151 36.87 -0.97 48.43
CA GLN A 151 38.24 -1.05 47.84
C GLN A 151 39.17 -2.05 48.57
N SER A 152 39.96 -2.97 47.99
CA SER A 152 40.37 -3.46 46.64
C SER A 152 41.24 -4.73 46.89
N GLU A 153 41.42 -5.75 46.04
CA GLU A 153 42.42 -5.86 44.95
C GLU A 153 42.45 -7.26 44.25
N ARG A 154 42.69 -7.24 42.92
CA ARG A 154 43.53 -8.08 42.01
C ARG A 154 43.43 -9.63 41.87
N GLN A 155 42.93 -10.07 40.70
CA GLN A 155 43.59 -10.78 39.54
C GLN A 155 44.40 -12.12 39.73
N PRO A 156 44.73 -12.91 38.66
CA PRO A 156 43.90 -13.84 37.86
C PRO A 156 44.55 -15.26 37.63
N ALA A 157 43.98 -16.11 36.75
CA ALA A 157 44.32 -17.53 36.41
C ALA A 157 45.72 -17.75 35.73
N PRO A 158 46.25 -19.00 35.53
CA PRO A 158 45.87 -19.87 34.38
C PRO A 158 46.10 -21.42 34.54
N ALA A 159 45.94 -22.14 33.41
CA ALA A 159 45.82 -23.59 33.18
C ALA A 159 47.10 -24.47 33.21
N SER A 160 46.95 -25.81 33.30
CA SER A 160 47.69 -26.87 32.54
C SER A 160 47.35 -28.31 32.99
N ALA A 161 47.32 -29.26 32.04
CA ALA A 161 47.30 -30.73 32.21
C ALA A 161 48.75 -31.29 32.08
N PRO A 162 49.11 -32.58 32.36
CA PRO A 162 48.65 -33.77 31.59
C PRO A 162 48.62 -35.18 32.29
N ALA A 163 48.01 -36.13 31.56
CA ALA A 163 48.09 -37.61 31.44
C ALA A 163 48.88 -38.55 32.42
N ALA A 164 48.33 -39.75 32.73
CA ALA A 164 48.66 -41.07 32.11
C ALA A 164 48.45 -42.35 33.00
N SER A 165 47.81 -43.38 32.40
CA SER A 165 48.19 -44.83 32.36
C SER A 165 47.74 -45.93 33.38
N SER A 166 47.48 -47.12 32.79
CA SER A 166 47.40 -48.53 33.28
C SER A 166 46.00 -49.06 33.66
N ALA A 167 45.52 -50.26 33.28
CA ALA A 167 46.12 -51.53 32.82
C ALA A 167 45.03 -52.47 32.16
N PRO A 168 45.24 -53.77 31.80
CA PRO A 168 44.89 -54.34 30.47
C PRO A 168 43.89 -55.54 30.43
N ALA A 169 43.79 -56.15 29.23
CA ALA A 169 42.77 -57.03 28.65
C ALA A 169 42.80 -58.54 28.98
N SER A 170 41.68 -59.24 28.68
CA SER A 170 41.63 -60.56 28.00
C SER A 170 40.19 -60.97 27.57
N PRO A 171 40.02 -61.91 26.60
CA PRO A 171 38.98 -61.84 25.56
C PRO A 171 37.87 -62.90 25.67
N SER A 172 36.74 -62.72 24.96
CA SER A 172 35.79 -63.80 24.66
C SER A 172 34.94 -63.53 23.40
N VAL A 173 35.30 -64.23 22.32
CA VAL A 173 34.49 -64.91 21.29
C VAL A 173 33.23 -64.21 20.72
N LEU A 174 33.31 -63.87 19.42
CA LEU A 174 32.20 -63.57 18.51
C LEU A 174 31.42 -64.84 18.11
N PRO A 175 30.08 -64.75 18.00
CA PRO A 175 29.33 -65.39 16.94
C PRO A 175 28.95 -64.37 15.85
N SER A 176 28.94 -64.86 14.61
CA SER A 176 28.73 -64.16 13.35
C SER A 176 27.41 -63.37 13.24
N ALA A 177 27.49 -62.27 12.48
CA ALA A 177 26.45 -61.29 12.20
C ALA A 177 25.15 -61.86 11.60
N PRO A 178 23.98 -61.33 12.02
CA PRO A 178 22.82 -61.20 11.17
C PRO A 178 22.88 -59.86 10.41
N LYS A 179 22.53 -59.95 9.13
CA LYS A 179 22.46 -58.91 8.11
C LYS A 179 21.97 -57.56 8.65
N THR A 180 22.71 -56.50 8.28
CA THR A 180 22.30 -55.10 8.34
C THR A 180 20.85 -54.96 7.91
N PRO A 181 19.98 -54.26 8.67
CA PRO A 181 18.69 -53.85 8.15
C PRO A 181 18.94 -53.04 6.89
N ALA A 182 18.21 -53.36 5.81
CA ALA A 182 18.27 -52.60 4.57
C ALA A 182 18.11 -51.10 4.89
N PRO A 183 18.93 -50.20 4.32
CA PRO A 183 18.70 -48.77 4.46
C PRO A 183 17.27 -48.49 3.99
N LEU A 184 16.48 -47.83 4.83
CA LEU A 184 15.21 -47.24 4.39
C LEU A 184 15.51 -46.44 3.12
N PRO A 185 14.66 -46.52 2.08
CA PRO A 185 14.83 -45.70 0.90
C PRO A 185 14.60 -44.25 1.32
N MET A 186 15.68 -43.54 1.67
CA MET A 186 15.69 -42.10 1.58
C MET A 186 15.62 -41.81 0.09
N ASP A 187 14.48 -41.33 -0.37
CA ASP A 187 14.40 -40.64 -1.65
C ASP A 187 15.40 -39.48 -1.59
N ALA A 188 16.61 -39.74 -2.10
CA ALA A 188 17.72 -38.83 -2.13
C ALA A 188 17.49 -37.79 -3.24
N ARG A 189 16.52 -36.90 -3.04
CA ARG A 189 16.72 -35.50 -3.42
C ARG A 189 17.54 -34.89 -2.30
N ALA A 190 18.78 -34.50 -2.60
CA ALA A 190 19.68 -33.89 -1.62
C ALA A 190 18.94 -32.77 -0.88
N ALA A 191 18.90 -32.87 0.45
CA ALA A 191 18.31 -31.85 1.32
C ALA A 191 18.99 -30.52 1.02
N LEU A 192 18.19 -29.49 0.71
CA LEU A 192 18.69 -28.15 0.47
C LEU A 192 19.28 -27.60 1.77
N SER A 193 20.35 -26.81 1.66
CA SER A 193 20.77 -25.97 2.77
C SER A 193 19.69 -24.93 3.09
N ALA A 194 19.72 -24.38 4.32
CA ALA A 194 18.77 -23.35 4.74
C ALA A 194 18.81 -22.12 3.81
N GLU A 195 20.00 -21.75 3.31
CA GLU A 195 20.18 -20.64 2.40
C GLU A 195 19.55 -20.90 1.02
N GLU A 196 19.79 -22.07 0.43
CA GLU A 196 19.21 -22.45 -0.86
C GLU A 196 17.69 -22.58 -0.79
N LEU A 197 17.20 -23.17 0.30
CA LEU A 197 15.77 -23.27 0.59
C LEU A 197 15.14 -21.88 0.67
N PHE A 198 15.75 -20.96 1.41
CA PHE A 198 15.24 -19.60 1.53
C PHE A 198 15.25 -18.86 0.20
N LYS A 199 16.35 -18.90 -0.56
CA LYS A 199 16.44 -18.31 -1.91
C LYS A 199 15.36 -18.84 -2.85
N ARG A 200 15.05 -20.13 -2.75
CA ARG A 200 14.03 -20.79 -3.58
C ARG A 200 12.61 -20.44 -3.16
N ALA A 201 12.33 -20.44 -1.86
CA ALA A 201 10.96 -20.35 -1.35
C ALA A 201 10.50 -18.92 -1.09
N SER A 202 11.40 -18.07 -0.58
CA SER A 202 11.06 -16.72 -0.12
C SER A 202 10.41 -15.80 -1.17
N PRO A 203 10.68 -15.88 -2.49
CA PRO A 203 9.99 -15.04 -3.48
C PRO A 203 8.47 -15.27 -3.51
N ALA A 204 8.02 -16.48 -3.17
CA ALA A 204 6.61 -16.86 -3.15
C ALA A 204 5.91 -16.57 -1.82
N VAL A 205 6.66 -16.14 -0.79
CA VAL A 205 6.14 -15.82 0.54
C VAL A 205 5.94 -14.32 0.66
N VAL A 206 4.79 -13.92 1.18
CA VAL A 206 4.33 -12.54 1.12
C VAL A 206 3.77 -12.08 2.45
N ARG A 207 3.80 -10.76 2.65
CA ARG A 207 3.12 -10.12 3.78
C ARG A 207 1.70 -9.75 3.37
N ILE A 208 0.73 -10.09 4.21
CA ILE A 208 -0.66 -9.70 4.03
C ILE A 208 -0.95 -8.57 4.99
N VAL A 209 -1.49 -7.47 4.45
CA VAL A 209 -1.93 -6.31 5.23
C VAL A 209 -3.44 -6.24 5.13
N VAL A 210 -4.13 -6.37 6.27
CA VAL A 210 -5.59 -6.33 6.33
C VAL A 210 -6.08 -5.02 6.92
N ARG A 211 -7.16 -4.50 6.32
CA ARG A 211 -7.71 -3.18 6.64
C ARG A 211 -9.20 -3.25 6.92
N ASP A 212 -9.68 -2.36 7.78
CA ASP A 212 -11.10 -2.18 8.04
C ASP A 212 -11.79 -1.31 6.96
N GLU A 213 -13.06 -0.98 7.19
CA GLU A 213 -13.89 -0.14 6.32
C GLU A 213 -13.40 1.31 6.21
N LYS A 214 -12.53 1.75 7.12
CA LYS A 214 -11.88 3.06 7.13
C LYS A 214 -10.46 3.01 6.60
N PHE A 215 -10.03 1.86 6.05
CA PHE A 215 -8.66 1.57 5.62
C PHE A 215 -7.60 1.57 6.69
N LYS A 216 -8.02 1.60 7.95
CA LYS A 216 -7.06 1.47 9.02
C LYS A 216 -6.50 0.06 8.96
N GLU A 217 -5.18 -0.06 9.01
CA GLU A 217 -4.53 -1.34 9.20
C GLU A 217 -4.98 -1.90 10.55
N ILE A 218 -5.67 -3.04 10.50
CA ILE A 218 -6.21 -3.72 11.68
C ILE A 218 -5.51 -5.04 11.95
N GLY A 219 -4.63 -5.47 11.06
CA GLY A 219 -3.89 -6.71 11.20
C GLY A 219 -2.86 -6.93 10.12
N LEU A 220 -1.92 -7.80 10.45
CA LEU A 220 -0.86 -8.27 9.57
C LEU A 220 -0.81 -9.79 9.65
N GLY A 221 -0.41 -10.41 8.54
CA GLY A 221 -0.13 -11.83 8.47
C GLY A 221 0.83 -12.14 7.33
N SER A 222 1.03 -13.43 7.11
CA SER A 222 1.83 -13.97 6.03
C SER A 222 0.96 -14.85 5.14
N GLY A 223 1.42 -15.07 3.92
CA GLY A 223 0.81 -16.00 2.99
C GLY A 223 1.83 -16.48 1.98
N PHE A 224 1.42 -17.40 1.11
CA PHE A 224 2.26 -17.84 0.02
C PHE A 224 1.43 -18.26 -1.20
N PHE A 225 2.00 -18.06 -2.38
CA PHE A 225 1.37 -18.44 -3.64
C PHE A 225 1.54 -19.94 -3.92
N VAL A 226 0.45 -20.56 -4.36
CA VAL A 226 0.41 -21.96 -4.82
C VAL A 226 0.12 -22.07 -6.32
N SER A 227 -0.14 -20.94 -6.99
CA SER A 227 -0.36 -20.85 -8.43
C SER A 227 0.12 -19.51 -8.99
N SER A 228 0.68 -19.52 -10.20
CA SER A 228 1.28 -18.35 -10.83
C SER A 228 0.28 -17.30 -11.28
N ASP A 229 -1.01 -17.66 -11.33
CA ASP A 229 -2.13 -16.77 -11.57
C ASP A 229 -2.65 -16.09 -10.29
N GLY A 230 -2.01 -16.28 -9.14
CA GLY A 230 -2.33 -15.54 -7.92
C GLY A 230 -3.28 -16.25 -6.95
N ILE A 231 -3.32 -17.58 -6.92
CA ILE A 231 -3.94 -18.33 -5.82
C ILE A 231 -2.98 -18.33 -4.64
N LEU A 232 -3.42 -17.76 -3.52
CA LEU A 232 -2.64 -17.58 -2.31
C LEU A 232 -3.31 -18.27 -1.12
N VAL A 233 -2.51 -18.91 -0.27
CA VAL A 233 -2.96 -19.55 0.99
C VAL A 233 -2.49 -18.72 2.18
N THR A 234 -3.36 -18.58 3.17
CA THR A 234 -3.08 -17.96 4.48
C THR A 234 -4.03 -18.52 5.55
N ASN A 235 -4.02 -17.96 6.76
CA ASN A 235 -4.97 -18.34 7.80
C ASN A 235 -6.30 -17.58 7.70
N TYR A 236 -7.37 -18.21 8.21
CA TYR A 236 -8.68 -17.58 8.34
C TYR A 236 -8.62 -16.35 9.25
N HIS A 237 -8.05 -16.47 10.45
CA HIS A 237 -8.05 -15.38 11.44
C HIS A 237 -7.33 -14.11 10.94
N VAL A 238 -6.33 -14.25 10.06
CA VAL A 238 -5.62 -13.12 9.43
C VAL A 238 -6.61 -12.27 8.63
N VAL A 239 -7.54 -12.91 7.93
CA VAL A 239 -8.49 -12.23 7.03
C VAL A 239 -9.91 -12.15 7.58
N ALA A 240 -10.22 -12.79 8.70
CA ALA A 240 -11.57 -12.95 9.23
C ALA A 240 -12.28 -11.62 9.52
N LYS A 241 -11.51 -10.61 9.98
CA LYS A 241 -11.99 -9.25 10.27
C LYS A 241 -11.66 -8.26 9.16
N ALA A 242 -10.97 -8.71 8.11
CA ALA A 242 -10.56 -7.85 7.02
C ALA A 242 -11.78 -7.42 6.21
N ARG A 243 -11.82 -6.12 5.88
CA ARG A 243 -12.68 -5.61 4.81
C ARG A 243 -11.89 -5.58 3.50
N PHE A 244 -10.60 -5.28 3.59
CA PHE A 244 -9.67 -5.24 2.46
C PHE A 244 -8.37 -5.91 2.83
N ALA A 245 -7.71 -6.45 1.82
CA ALA A 245 -6.39 -7.01 1.98
C ALA A 245 -5.50 -6.62 0.79
N THR A 246 -4.26 -6.32 1.08
CA THR A 246 -3.20 -6.21 0.08
C THR A 246 -2.09 -7.18 0.41
N VAL A 247 -1.39 -7.63 -0.62
CA VAL A 247 -0.25 -8.52 -0.52
C VAL A 247 0.99 -7.73 -0.89
N VAL A 248 1.97 -7.67 0.00
CA VAL A 248 3.26 -7.04 -0.25
C VAL A 248 4.28 -8.13 -0.54
N LEU A 249 4.83 -8.10 -1.76
CA LEU A 249 5.87 -9.01 -2.21
C LEU A 249 7.21 -8.69 -1.51
N PRO A 250 8.19 -9.61 -1.52
CA PRO A 250 9.56 -9.32 -1.04
C PRO A 250 10.24 -8.16 -1.78
N SER A 251 9.78 -7.82 -2.98
CA SER A 251 10.24 -6.64 -3.75
C SER A 251 9.59 -5.32 -3.31
N GLU A 252 8.77 -5.33 -2.25
CA GLU A 252 7.90 -4.24 -1.78
C GLU A 252 6.78 -3.84 -2.75
N ALA A 253 6.65 -4.53 -3.89
CA ALA A 253 5.51 -4.36 -4.78
C ALA A 253 4.23 -4.82 -4.07
N THR A 254 3.18 -4.00 -4.14
CA THR A 254 1.89 -4.26 -3.50
C THR A 254 0.87 -4.71 -4.53
N LEU A 255 0.27 -5.88 -4.30
CA LEU A 255 -0.80 -6.46 -5.11
C LEU A 255 -2.12 -6.46 -4.34
N PHE A 256 -3.23 -6.30 -5.06
CA PHE A 256 -4.56 -6.33 -4.48
C PHE A 256 -5.09 -7.76 -4.38
N VAL A 257 -5.77 -8.05 -3.27
CA VAL A 257 -6.58 -9.26 -3.13
C VAL A 257 -7.92 -9.01 -3.83
N GLU A 258 -8.18 -9.72 -4.92
CA GLU A 258 -9.45 -9.68 -5.66
C GLU A 258 -10.60 -10.20 -4.79
N GLY A 259 -10.33 -11.22 -3.98
CA GLY A 259 -11.29 -11.78 -3.05
C GLY A 259 -10.82 -13.09 -2.44
N VAL A 260 -11.74 -13.71 -1.72
CA VAL A 260 -11.63 -15.01 -1.08
C VAL A 260 -12.23 -16.06 -2.00
N LEU A 261 -11.46 -17.11 -2.30
CA LEU A 261 -11.94 -18.27 -3.05
C LEU A 261 -12.55 -19.32 -2.13
N ALA A 262 -12.01 -19.50 -0.92
CA ALA A 262 -12.54 -20.44 0.06
C ALA A 262 -12.08 -20.07 1.48
N LEU A 263 -12.90 -20.39 2.48
CA LEU A 263 -12.59 -20.24 3.91
C LEU A 263 -12.86 -21.58 4.62
N ASP A 264 -12.01 -21.89 5.60
CA ASP A 264 -12.21 -22.98 6.55
C ASP A 264 -11.89 -22.44 7.95
N GLU A 265 -12.94 -22.06 8.69
CA GLU A 265 -12.81 -21.55 10.05
C GLU A 265 -12.35 -22.64 11.03
N GLN A 266 -12.73 -23.90 10.79
CA GLN A 266 -12.36 -25.01 11.67
C GLN A 266 -10.86 -25.30 11.60
N SER A 267 -10.31 -25.33 10.38
CA SER A 267 -8.87 -25.54 10.17
C SER A 267 -8.05 -24.25 10.18
N ASP A 268 -8.68 -23.10 10.42
CA ASP A 268 -8.05 -21.77 10.34
C ASP A 268 -7.31 -21.51 9.01
N LEU A 269 -7.93 -21.84 7.88
CA LEU A 269 -7.37 -21.64 6.53
C LEU A 269 -8.23 -20.70 5.68
N ALA A 270 -7.56 -19.94 4.82
CA ALA A 270 -8.18 -19.12 3.78
C ALA A 270 -7.40 -19.24 2.47
N VAL A 271 -8.13 -19.29 1.36
CA VAL A 271 -7.59 -19.20 0.00
C VAL A 271 -8.05 -17.89 -0.61
N LEU A 272 -7.10 -17.08 -1.04
CA LEU A 272 -7.32 -15.78 -1.64
C LEU A 272 -6.98 -15.80 -3.13
N LYS A 273 -7.68 -14.98 -3.91
CA LYS A 273 -7.30 -14.61 -5.27
C LYS A 273 -6.63 -13.25 -5.23
N VAL A 274 -5.42 -13.17 -5.78
CA VAL A 274 -4.60 -11.96 -5.85
C VAL A 274 -4.43 -11.59 -7.32
N ASN A 275 -4.49 -10.30 -7.63
CA ASN A 275 -4.27 -9.81 -8.98
C ASN A 275 -2.76 -9.83 -9.32
N GLY A 276 -2.36 -10.74 -10.20
CA GLY A 276 -1.00 -10.83 -10.72
C GLY A 276 -0.86 -11.97 -11.73
N LYS A 277 0.20 -11.90 -12.54
CA LYS A 277 0.60 -12.95 -13.49
C LYS A 277 2.07 -13.30 -13.24
N ASP A 278 2.44 -14.51 -13.63
CA ASP A 278 3.82 -15.03 -13.52
C ASP A 278 4.37 -14.93 -12.09
N LEU A 279 3.49 -15.13 -11.11
CA LEU A 279 3.84 -15.05 -9.70
C LEU A 279 4.65 -16.29 -9.28
N PRO A 280 5.68 -16.14 -8.42
CA PRO A 280 6.44 -17.26 -7.88
C PRO A 280 5.55 -18.15 -7.02
N THR A 281 5.76 -19.48 -7.06
CA THR A 281 4.88 -20.46 -6.40
C THR A 281 5.64 -21.48 -5.56
N LEU A 282 4.99 -22.00 -4.53
CA LEU A 282 5.47 -23.13 -3.75
C LEU A 282 4.67 -24.40 -4.05
N ASN A 283 5.37 -25.53 -4.02
CA ASN A 283 4.74 -26.85 -4.17
C ASN A 283 4.33 -27.38 -2.80
N LEU A 284 3.12 -27.95 -2.73
CA LEU A 284 2.63 -28.64 -1.55
C LEU A 284 3.19 -30.07 -1.48
N LEU A 285 3.39 -30.57 -0.27
CA LEU A 285 3.59 -32.00 -0.01
C LEU A 285 2.38 -32.79 -0.53
N GLY A 286 2.60 -34.01 -1.02
CA GLY A 286 1.56 -34.82 -1.68
C GLY A 286 0.35 -35.13 -0.80
N LYS A 287 -0.79 -35.44 -1.42
CA LYS A 287 -1.98 -35.91 -0.69
C LYS A 287 -1.68 -37.22 0.03
N GLY A 288 -2.06 -37.34 1.29
CA GLY A 288 -1.75 -38.51 2.13
C GLY A 288 -0.30 -38.60 2.60
N GLU A 289 0.57 -37.64 2.24
CA GLU A 289 1.91 -37.53 2.83
C GLU A 289 1.86 -36.63 4.07
N ALA A 290 2.58 -37.02 5.12
CA ALA A 290 2.77 -36.22 6.32
C ALA A 290 4.25 -36.26 6.73
N PRO A 291 4.80 -35.14 7.25
CA PRO A 291 6.17 -35.16 7.74
C PRO A 291 6.27 -36.07 8.97
N ALA A 292 7.36 -36.84 9.05
CA ALA A 292 7.63 -37.67 10.22
C ALA A 292 7.89 -36.82 11.46
N VAL A 293 7.52 -37.32 12.64
CA VAL A 293 7.95 -36.72 13.90
C VAL A 293 9.48 -36.81 14.00
N GLY A 294 10.12 -35.70 14.36
CA GLY A 294 11.57 -35.53 14.33
C GLY A 294 12.13 -35.03 12.99
N ALA A 295 11.30 -34.92 11.94
CA ALA A 295 11.74 -34.33 10.67
C ALA A 295 12.07 -32.85 10.83
N ARG A 296 13.14 -32.41 10.16
CA ARG A 296 13.55 -31.00 10.13
C ARG A 296 12.63 -30.21 9.20
N ILE A 297 12.23 -29.03 9.66
CA ILE A 297 11.33 -28.12 8.96
C ILE A 297 11.83 -26.68 9.06
N TYR A 298 11.32 -25.84 8.17
CA TYR A 298 11.61 -24.42 8.11
C TYR A 298 10.32 -23.62 7.96
N ALA A 299 10.12 -22.58 8.77
CA ALA A 299 9.02 -21.64 8.60
C ALA A 299 9.55 -20.34 7.97
N ILE A 300 8.80 -19.79 7.01
CA ILE A 300 9.06 -18.45 6.47
C ILE A 300 7.85 -17.58 6.77
N GLY A 301 8.07 -16.39 7.32
CA GLY A 301 7.01 -15.44 7.62
C GLY A 301 7.48 -13.99 7.64
N ASN A 302 6.55 -13.08 7.87
CA ASN A 302 6.77 -11.64 7.91
C ASN A 302 6.39 -11.08 9.30
N PRO A 303 7.25 -11.27 10.31
CA PRO A 303 6.94 -10.79 11.65
C PRO A 303 6.89 -9.27 11.72
N VAL A 304 6.12 -8.72 12.64
CA VAL A 304 5.93 -7.26 12.78
C VAL A 304 7.28 -6.55 12.94
N GLY A 305 7.52 -5.52 12.12
CA GLY A 305 8.78 -4.76 12.10
C GLY A 305 9.94 -5.41 11.34
N LEU A 306 9.73 -6.60 10.80
CA LEU A 306 10.66 -7.34 9.96
C LEU A 306 9.94 -7.83 8.68
N SER A 307 10.67 -8.46 7.78
CA SER A 307 10.13 -9.05 6.57
C SER A 307 10.91 -10.31 6.21
N ASN A 308 10.21 -11.31 5.69
CA ASN A 308 10.81 -12.47 5.03
C ASN A 308 11.85 -13.19 5.91
N THR A 309 11.45 -13.55 7.13
CA THR A 309 12.31 -14.19 8.13
C THR A 309 12.18 -15.72 8.05
N LEU A 310 13.32 -16.41 8.05
CA LEU A 310 13.41 -17.87 8.12
C LEU A 310 13.59 -18.31 9.59
N SER A 311 12.93 -19.39 9.98
CA SER A 311 13.11 -20.05 11.27
C SER A 311 13.19 -21.55 11.08
N ASP A 312 14.12 -22.23 11.74
CA ASP A 312 14.29 -23.68 11.64
C ASP A 312 13.76 -24.40 12.90
N GLY A 313 13.38 -25.66 12.73
CA GLY A 313 12.91 -26.48 13.83
C GLY A 313 12.64 -27.92 13.42
N LEU A 314 11.93 -28.64 14.28
CA LEU A 314 11.53 -30.02 14.08
C LEU A 314 10.01 -30.16 14.20
N VAL A 315 9.45 -31.17 13.54
CA VAL A 315 8.10 -31.66 13.84
C VAL A 315 8.15 -32.39 15.18
N SER A 316 7.50 -31.85 16.21
CA SER A 316 7.47 -32.44 17.56
C SER A 316 6.37 -33.48 17.72
N GLY A 317 5.32 -33.41 16.91
CA GLY A 317 4.19 -34.34 16.99
C GLY A 317 3.04 -33.98 16.07
N LEU A 318 2.20 -34.97 15.77
CA LEU A 318 0.89 -34.78 15.16
C LEU A 318 -0.15 -34.77 16.27
N ARG A 319 -0.96 -33.72 16.35
CA ARG A 319 -1.98 -33.54 17.41
C ARG A 319 -3.36 -33.39 16.79
N SER A 320 -4.37 -33.87 17.49
CA SER A 320 -5.78 -33.50 17.23
C SER A 320 -6.21 -32.62 18.40
N LEU A 321 -6.41 -31.33 18.16
CA LEU A 321 -6.80 -30.39 19.23
C LEU A 321 -8.30 -30.47 19.52
N GLU A 322 -9.09 -30.70 18.48
CA GLU A 322 -10.54 -30.88 18.51
C GLU A 322 -10.94 -31.99 17.51
N PRO A 323 -12.15 -32.56 17.57
CA PRO A 323 -12.64 -33.49 16.57
C PRO A 323 -12.58 -32.87 15.17
N GLY A 324 -11.72 -33.41 14.30
CA GLY A 324 -11.54 -32.93 12.93
C GLY A 324 -10.43 -31.88 12.72
N LEU A 325 -9.82 -31.36 13.80
CA LEU A 325 -8.72 -30.39 13.73
C LEU A 325 -7.36 -31.05 14.02
N ALA A 326 -6.75 -31.59 12.95
CA ALA A 326 -5.38 -32.12 12.98
C ALA A 326 -4.37 -30.99 12.77
N VAL A 327 -3.33 -30.94 13.61
CA VAL A 327 -2.26 -29.93 13.55
C VAL A 327 -0.88 -30.57 13.69
N LEU A 328 0.10 -29.95 13.03
CA LEU A 328 1.54 -30.21 13.22
C LEU A 328 2.03 -29.40 14.40
N GLN A 329 2.48 -30.04 15.47
CA GLN A 329 3.22 -29.38 16.54
C GLN A 329 4.70 -29.26 16.11
N MET A 330 5.31 -28.09 16.29
CA MET A 330 6.70 -27.85 15.90
C MET A 330 7.46 -26.96 16.87
N THR A 331 8.80 -27.04 16.78
CA THR A 331 9.72 -26.21 17.56
C THR A 331 10.17 -24.94 16.84
N ALA A 332 9.90 -24.79 15.54
CA ALA A 332 10.30 -23.61 14.78
C ALA A 332 9.57 -22.38 15.36
N PRO A 333 10.28 -21.31 15.79
CA PRO A 333 9.66 -20.14 16.40
C PRO A 333 8.79 -19.38 15.39
N ILE A 334 7.58 -18.99 15.81
CA ILE A 334 6.65 -18.17 15.03
C ILE A 334 6.31 -16.93 15.84
N SER A 335 6.74 -15.76 15.37
CA SER A 335 6.41 -14.46 15.97
C SER A 335 5.10 -13.89 15.40
N PRO A 336 4.45 -12.93 16.07
CA PRO A 336 3.28 -12.23 15.53
C PRO A 336 3.57 -11.66 14.12
N GLY A 337 2.64 -11.88 13.18
CA GLY A 337 2.78 -11.54 11.76
C GLY A 337 3.23 -12.69 10.86
N SER A 338 3.83 -13.75 11.42
CA SER A 338 4.22 -14.95 10.66
C SER A 338 3.08 -15.94 10.41
N SER A 339 1.92 -15.77 11.06
CA SER A 339 0.72 -16.58 10.83
C SER A 339 0.32 -16.57 9.35
N GLY A 340 0.05 -17.75 8.79
CA GLY A 340 -0.31 -17.95 7.39
C GLY A 340 0.89 -18.18 6.47
N GLY A 341 2.11 -18.02 6.99
CA GLY A 341 3.35 -18.37 6.28
C GLY A 341 3.51 -19.88 6.09
N PRO A 342 4.26 -20.31 5.06
CA PRO A 342 4.48 -21.73 4.82
C PRO A 342 5.48 -22.32 5.83
N VAL A 343 5.22 -23.58 6.17
CA VAL A 343 6.18 -24.48 6.83
C VAL A 343 6.66 -25.48 5.79
N LEU A 344 7.97 -25.64 5.67
CA LEU A 344 8.65 -26.30 4.56
C LEU A 344 9.45 -27.50 5.06
N ASP A 345 9.52 -28.56 4.25
CA ASP A 345 10.51 -29.62 4.43
C ASP A 345 11.90 -29.22 3.89
N THR A 346 12.89 -30.09 4.03
CA THR A 346 14.25 -29.89 3.52
C THR A 346 14.36 -29.84 1.99
N SER A 347 13.28 -30.09 1.26
CA SER A 347 13.20 -29.99 -0.20
C SER A 347 12.45 -28.73 -0.67
N ALA A 348 12.13 -27.80 0.24
CA ALA A 348 11.34 -26.59 0.01
C ALA A 348 9.88 -26.88 -0.45
N ARG A 349 9.31 -28.01 -0.04
CA ARG A 349 7.88 -28.29 -0.22
C ARG A 349 7.12 -27.87 1.04
N VAL A 350 5.95 -27.28 0.86
CA VAL A 350 5.07 -26.91 1.97
C VAL A 350 4.54 -28.17 2.63
N VAL A 351 4.75 -28.32 3.94
CA VAL A 351 4.19 -29.39 4.78
C VAL A 351 3.07 -28.89 5.67
N GLY A 352 2.94 -27.57 5.83
CA GLY A 352 1.81 -26.95 6.52
C GLY A 352 1.81 -25.43 6.46
N VAL A 353 0.79 -24.82 7.07
CA VAL A 353 0.59 -23.38 7.18
C VAL A 353 0.70 -22.98 8.65
N ALA A 354 1.69 -22.15 9.00
CA ALA A 354 1.92 -21.74 10.38
C ALA A 354 0.68 -21.04 10.95
N THR A 355 0.25 -21.44 12.15
CA THR A 355 -0.89 -20.83 12.87
C THR A 355 -0.56 -20.69 14.37
N LEU A 356 -1.21 -19.75 15.03
CA LEU A 356 -0.99 -19.48 16.46
C LEU A 356 -1.97 -20.29 17.31
N GLY A 357 -1.41 -21.14 18.19
CA GLY A 357 -2.18 -21.78 19.25
C GLY A 357 -2.23 -20.88 20.49
N SER A 358 -3.09 -19.87 20.50
CA SER A 358 -3.32 -19.09 21.72
C SER A 358 -4.16 -19.91 22.70
N ARG A 359 -3.49 -20.72 23.53
CA ARG A 359 -4.01 -21.13 24.84
C ARG A 359 -3.09 -20.50 25.89
N GLU A 360 -3.65 -19.61 26.70
CA GLU A 360 -2.94 -18.95 27.80
C GLU A 360 -2.22 -19.99 28.67
N GLY A 361 -0.94 -19.75 28.96
CA GLY A 361 -0.13 -20.59 29.86
C GLY A 361 0.82 -21.60 29.22
N ILE A 362 0.91 -21.67 27.88
CA ILE A 362 1.82 -22.60 27.19
C ILE A 362 2.99 -21.84 26.55
N GLN A 363 4.22 -22.15 26.96
CA GLN A 363 5.45 -21.64 26.35
C GLN A 363 5.97 -22.63 25.29
N ASN A 364 6.40 -22.13 24.12
CA ASN A 364 7.10 -22.87 23.04
C ASN A 364 6.30 -23.94 22.28
N LEU A 365 4.96 -23.88 22.20
CA LEU A 365 4.18 -24.71 21.27
C LEU A 365 3.75 -23.88 20.06
N ASN A 366 4.39 -24.15 18.91
CA ASN A 366 3.96 -23.61 17.63
C ASN A 366 3.24 -24.70 16.84
N PHE A 367 2.23 -24.29 16.08
CA PHE A 367 1.40 -25.20 15.31
C PHE A 367 1.40 -24.82 13.83
N ALA A 368 1.15 -25.80 12.98
CA ALA A 368 0.78 -25.56 11.60
C ALA A 368 -0.37 -26.47 11.18
N VAL A 369 -1.19 -25.93 10.29
CA VAL A 369 -2.25 -26.69 9.62
C VAL A 369 -1.60 -27.56 8.55
N PRO A 370 -1.76 -28.91 8.58
CA PRO A 370 -1.11 -29.80 7.63
C PRO A 370 -1.59 -29.57 6.18
N THR A 371 -0.75 -29.90 5.20
CA THR A 371 -1.10 -29.77 3.77
C THR A 371 -2.33 -30.54 3.34
N GLU A 372 -2.72 -31.61 4.04
CA GLU A 372 -3.95 -32.34 3.74
C GLU A 372 -5.17 -31.40 3.75
N LYS A 373 -5.29 -30.54 4.77
CA LYS A 373 -6.35 -29.53 4.85
C LYS A 373 -6.21 -28.43 3.79
N VAL A 374 -4.98 -28.09 3.41
CA VAL A 374 -4.71 -27.16 2.30
C VAL A 374 -5.22 -27.73 0.98
N HIS A 375 -5.01 -29.02 0.72
CA HIS A 375 -5.55 -29.68 -0.48
C HIS A 375 -7.07 -29.71 -0.49
N GLU A 376 -7.71 -29.97 0.65
CA GLU A 376 -9.18 -29.95 0.79
C GLU A 376 -9.75 -28.56 0.47
N ILE A 377 -9.20 -27.49 1.05
CA ILE A 377 -9.70 -26.12 0.81
C ILE A 377 -9.39 -25.64 -0.62
N LEU A 378 -8.25 -26.02 -1.20
CA LEU A 378 -7.92 -25.70 -2.59
C LEU A 378 -8.84 -26.40 -3.58
N ALA A 379 -9.30 -27.63 -3.28
CA ALA A 379 -10.30 -28.30 -4.09
C ALA A 379 -11.62 -27.51 -4.13
N LYS A 380 -12.08 -26.98 -2.98
CA LYS A 380 -13.25 -26.09 -2.90
C LYS A 380 -13.03 -24.78 -3.66
N ALA A 381 -11.82 -24.23 -3.59
CA ALA A 381 -11.46 -22.96 -4.23
C ALA A 381 -11.49 -23.03 -5.78
N LYS A 382 -11.14 -24.19 -6.38
CA LYS A 382 -11.09 -24.34 -7.85
C LYS A 382 -12.43 -24.09 -8.55
N GLU A 383 -13.53 -24.40 -7.88
CA GLU A 383 -14.88 -24.25 -8.43
C GLU A 383 -15.53 -22.92 -8.04
N SER A 384 -14.82 -22.11 -7.24
CA SER A 384 -15.35 -20.89 -6.64
C SER A 384 -14.88 -19.65 -7.39
N LYS A 385 -15.78 -18.67 -7.54
CA LYS A 385 -15.39 -17.32 -7.97
C LYS A 385 -14.92 -16.53 -6.75
N PRO A 386 -13.94 -15.61 -6.91
CA PRO A 386 -13.52 -14.74 -5.81
C PRO A 386 -14.71 -13.97 -5.24
N VAL A 387 -15.01 -14.20 -3.96
CA VAL A 387 -16.00 -13.44 -3.20
C VAL A 387 -15.25 -12.40 -2.39
N PRO A 388 -15.67 -11.14 -2.36
CA PRO A 388 -15.01 -10.15 -1.53
C PRO A 388 -14.97 -10.51 -0.04
N LEU A 389 -13.93 -10.05 0.67
CA LEU A 389 -13.82 -10.18 2.13
C LEU A 389 -15.07 -9.57 2.80
N LYS A 390 -15.55 -10.18 3.91
CA LYS A 390 -16.86 -9.91 4.55
C LYS A 390 -17.16 -8.41 4.52
N SER A 391 -18.17 -8.03 3.73
CA SER A 391 -18.46 -6.65 3.40
C SER A 391 -19.31 -5.99 4.49
N ALA A 392 -18.80 -4.88 5.02
CA ALA A 392 -19.66 -3.83 5.48
C ALA A 392 -20.16 -3.12 4.22
N GLY A 393 -21.15 -3.75 3.57
CA GLY A 393 -21.97 -3.34 2.43
C GLY A 393 -21.33 -2.76 1.16
N GLY A 394 -20.11 -2.27 1.08
CA GLY A 394 -19.53 -1.96 -0.24
C GLY A 394 -19.35 -3.20 -1.04
N ARG A 395 -19.74 -3.18 -2.32
CA ARG A 395 -19.12 -4.09 -3.29
C ARG A 395 -17.64 -3.69 -3.35
N PRO A 396 -16.72 -4.53 -2.89
CA PRO A 396 -15.32 -4.39 -3.26
C PRO A 396 -15.24 -4.67 -4.76
N LEU A 397 -14.24 -4.10 -5.42
CA LEU A 397 -14.02 -4.19 -6.86
C LEU A 397 -13.56 -5.59 -7.33
N SER A 398 -14.31 -6.64 -6.98
CA SER A 398 -14.18 -7.96 -7.60
C SER A 398 -14.97 -7.96 -8.93
N GLY A 399 -14.29 -8.08 -10.06
CA GLY A 399 -14.92 -8.18 -11.39
C GLY A 399 -14.37 -7.21 -12.43
N GLN A 400 -15.00 -7.18 -13.61
CA GLN A 400 -14.54 -6.39 -14.75
C GLN A 400 -14.47 -4.88 -14.43
N ALA A 401 -15.48 -4.33 -13.74
CA ALA A 401 -15.50 -2.92 -13.39
C ALA A 401 -14.35 -2.50 -12.45
N GLY A 402 -13.88 -3.41 -11.59
CA GLY A 402 -12.68 -3.18 -10.79
C GLY A 402 -11.42 -3.03 -11.62
N ARG A 403 -11.26 -3.90 -12.62
CA ARG A 403 -10.15 -3.82 -13.57
C ARG A 403 -10.23 -2.57 -14.42
N ASP A 404 -11.43 -2.21 -14.88
CA ASP A 404 -11.65 -1.02 -15.70
C ASP A 404 -11.36 0.26 -14.90
N ILE A 405 -11.77 0.35 -13.62
CA ILE A 405 -11.40 1.47 -12.75
C ILE A 405 -9.88 1.54 -12.57
N GLN A 406 -9.22 0.41 -12.34
CA GLN A 406 -7.76 0.37 -12.22
C GLN A 406 -7.07 0.80 -13.52
N GLU A 407 -7.55 0.34 -14.67
CA GLU A 407 -7.03 0.71 -15.99
C GLU A 407 -7.23 2.22 -16.25
N ALA A 408 -8.39 2.77 -15.89
CA ALA A 408 -8.66 4.20 -15.99
C ALA A 408 -7.70 5.02 -15.11
N MET A 409 -7.45 4.59 -13.88
CA MET A 409 -6.52 5.28 -12.97
C MET A 409 -5.07 5.18 -13.43
N GLN A 410 -4.68 4.04 -14.01
CA GLN A 410 -3.38 3.90 -14.66
C GLN A 410 -3.27 4.83 -15.88
N ALA A 411 -4.31 4.90 -16.71
CA ALA A 411 -4.35 5.81 -17.85
C ALA A 411 -4.24 7.28 -17.41
N ILE A 412 -4.88 7.68 -16.30
CA ILE A 412 -4.70 9.01 -15.68
C ILE A 412 -3.24 9.23 -15.28
N GLY A 413 -2.62 8.28 -14.58
CA GLY A 413 -1.23 8.40 -14.13
C GLY A 413 -0.19 8.44 -15.27
N GLU A 414 -0.52 7.83 -16.40
CA GLU A 414 0.29 7.83 -17.64
C GLU A 414 -0.08 8.96 -18.60
N GLU A 415 -0.97 9.87 -18.19
CA GLU A 415 -1.49 10.98 -19.01
C GLU A 415 -2.18 10.53 -20.31
N ARG A 416 -2.66 9.28 -20.36
CA ARG A 416 -3.50 8.73 -21.44
C ARG A 416 -4.96 9.15 -21.24
N TRP A 417 -5.20 10.45 -21.34
CA TRP A 417 -6.49 11.07 -21.02
C TRP A 417 -7.67 10.50 -21.83
N SER A 418 -7.47 10.24 -23.12
CA SER A 418 -8.50 9.69 -24.01
C SER A 418 -8.96 8.29 -23.57
N ASP A 419 -8.02 7.44 -23.15
CA ASP A 419 -8.34 6.11 -22.62
C ASP A 419 -9.09 6.20 -21.28
N ALA A 420 -8.60 7.04 -20.37
CA ALA A 420 -9.25 7.26 -19.08
C ALA A 420 -10.70 7.74 -19.25
N VAL A 421 -10.93 8.73 -20.13
CA VAL A 421 -12.26 9.23 -20.46
C VAL A 421 -13.14 8.12 -21.01
N ARG A 422 -12.65 7.35 -21.99
CA ARG A 422 -13.42 6.26 -22.62
C ARG A 422 -13.86 5.21 -21.61
N ILE A 423 -12.93 4.75 -20.76
CA ILE A 423 -13.20 3.71 -19.76
C ILE A 423 -14.20 4.22 -18.72
N LEU A 424 -14.00 5.42 -18.19
CA LEU A 424 -14.87 5.98 -17.16
C LEU A 424 -16.26 6.36 -17.69
N GLN A 425 -16.37 6.78 -18.94
CA GLN A 425 -17.68 6.99 -19.57
C GLN A 425 -18.45 5.68 -19.75
N ALA A 426 -17.78 4.59 -20.10
CA ALA A 426 -18.41 3.27 -20.16
C ALA A 426 -18.88 2.83 -18.76
N LEU A 427 -18.01 2.96 -17.75
CA LEU A 427 -18.33 2.63 -16.36
C LEU A 427 -19.48 3.48 -15.79
N ARG A 428 -19.56 4.77 -16.14
CA ARG A 428 -20.67 5.63 -15.74
C ARG A 428 -22.02 5.13 -16.27
N ARG A 429 -22.02 4.50 -17.45
CA ARG A 429 -23.25 3.94 -18.06
C ARG A 429 -23.61 2.58 -17.48
N THR A 430 -22.62 1.73 -17.23
CA THR A 430 -22.85 0.35 -16.77
C THR A 430 -23.03 0.25 -15.26
N GLU A 431 -22.38 1.12 -14.50
CA GLU A 431 -22.41 1.14 -13.03
C GLU A 431 -22.64 2.57 -12.47
N PRO A 432 -23.74 3.25 -12.80
CA PRO A 432 -24.00 4.62 -12.34
C PRO A 432 -24.17 4.75 -10.82
N ALA A 433 -24.50 3.67 -10.11
CA ALA A 433 -24.65 3.64 -8.66
C ALA A 433 -23.34 3.30 -7.92
N ASN A 434 -22.21 3.24 -8.64
CA ASN A 434 -20.90 2.95 -8.09
C ASN A 434 -20.18 4.28 -7.78
N PRO A 435 -20.06 4.71 -6.49
CA PRO A 435 -19.45 6.00 -6.14
C PRO A 435 -17.99 6.08 -6.56
N GLN A 436 -17.32 4.95 -6.79
CA GLN A 436 -15.95 4.93 -7.24
C GLN A 436 -15.77 5.48 -8.63
N VAL A 437 -16.69 5.16 -9.53
CA VAL A 437 -16.70 5.69 -10.89
C VAL A 437 -16.76 7.22 -10.83
N TRP A 438 -17.62 7.76 -9.98
CA TRP A 438 -17.77 9.19 -9.76
C TRP A 438 -16.54 9.84 -9.12
N CYS A 439 -15.91 9.21 -8.14
CA CYS A 439 -14.65 9.69 -7.57
C CYS A 439 -13.51 9.75 -8.60
N VAL A 440 -13.36 8.71 -9.43
CA VAL A 440 -12.29 8.67 -10.44
C VAL A 440 -12.60 9.63 -11.61
N LEU A 441 -13.87 9.79 -11.99
CA LEU A 441 -14.30 10.85 -12.91
C LEU A 441 -13.99 12.24 -12.35
N GLY A 442 -14.27 12.47 -11.07
CA GLY A 442 -13.95 13.72 -10.39
C GLY A 442 -12.46 14.04 -10.44
N LEU A 443 -11.63 13.01 -10.20
CA LEU A 443 -10.18 13.15 -10.31
C LEU A 443 -9.74 13.46 -11.74
N LEU A 444 -10.19 12.67 -12.72
CA LEU A 444 -9.89 12.89 -14.14
C LEU A 444 -10.26 14.32 -14.56
N HIS A 445 -11.46 14.79 -14.23
CA HIS A 445 -11.88 16.14 -14.56
C HIS A 445 -11.06 17.21 -13.82
N THR A 446 -10.59 16.94 -12.60
CA THR A 446 -9.69 17.85 -11.88
C THR A 446 -8.35 17.98 -12.62
N GLU A 447 -7.78 16.87 -13.07
CA GLU A 447 -6.51 16.85 -13.81
C GLU A 447 -6.63 17.52 -15.19
N LEU A 448 -7.78 17.36 -15.85
CA LEU A 448 -8.09 18.05 -17.09
C LEU A 448 -8.43 19.55 -16.92
N GLY A 449 -8.42 20.08 -15.70
CA GLY A 449 -8.81 21.46 -15.40
C GLY A 449 -10.31 21.74 -15.51
N ASN A 450 -11.12 20.71 -15.72
CA ASN A 450 -12.59 20.77 -15.83
C ASN A 450 -13.22 20.76 -14.44
N TYR A 451 -12.93 21.79 -13.64
CA TYR A 451 -13.19 21.72 -12.21
C TYR A 451 -14.68 21.72 -11.82
N ASP A 452 -15.56 22.30 -12.64
CA ASP A 452 -17.01 22.23 -12.40
C ASP A 452 -17.55 20.81 -12.57
N LEU A 453 -17.12 20.11 -13.62
CA LEU A 453 -17.43 18.69 -13.84
C LEU A 453 -16.80 17.81 -12.75
N ALA A 454 -15.61 18.17 -12.27
CA ALA A 454 -14.99 17.48 -11.16
C ALA A 454 -15.83 17.57 -9.88
N LEU A 455 -16.27 18.79 -9.53
CA LEU A 455 -17.11 19.03 -8.36
C LEU A 455 -18.48 18.37 -8.49
N GLU A 456 -19.08 18.34 -9.68
CA GLU A 456 -20.31 17.59 -9.95
C GLU A 456 -20.11 16.09 -9.69
N ALA A 457 -19.06 15.50 -10.26
CA ALA A 457 -18.76 14.09 -10.05
C ALA A 457 -18.47 13.76 -8.58
N PHE A 458 -17.72 14.59 -7.86
CA PHE A 458 -17.50 14.39 -6.42
C PHE A 458 -18.78 14.58 -5.60
N ARG A 459 -19.70 15.48 -5.99
CA ARG A 459 -21.02 15.60 -5.34
C ARG A 459 -21.86 14.35 -5.55
N GLU A 460 -21.86 13.77 -6.75
CA GLU A 460 -22.53 12.49 -7.00
C GLU A 460 -21.93 11.37 -6.14
N ALA A 461 -20.60 11.32 -6.02
CA ALA A 461 -19.93 10.38 -5.12
C ALA A 461 -20.38 10.57 -3.65
N VAL A 462 -20.42 11.81 -3.15
CA VAL A 462 -20.88 12.13 -1.78
C VAL A 462 -22.37 11.82 -1.58
N GLN A 463 -23.21 12.00 -2.60
CA GLN A 463 -24.63 11.62 -2.53
C GLN A 463 -24.81 10.11 -2.37
N LEU A 464 -24.00 9.33 -3.09
CA LEU A 464 -24.02 7.86 -3.02
C LEU A 464 -23.42 7.33 -1.71
N THR A 465 -22.38 7.99 -1.17
CA THR A 465 -21.75 7.64 0.12
C THR A 465 -21.49 8.87 1.00
N PRO A 466 -22.51 9.36 1.73
CA PRO A 466 -22.41 10.57 2.55
C PRO A 466 -21.42 10.50 3.72
N ASP A 467 -21.09 9.30 4.17
CA ASP A 467 -20.15 9.02 5.26
C ASP A 467 -18.71 8.80 4.78
N SER A 468 -18.45 8.85 3.47
CA SER A 468 -17.10 8.67 2.91
C SER A 468 -16.30 9.96 2.95
N ALA A 469 -15.14 9.93 3.63
CA ALA A 469 -14.20 11.04 3.66
C ALA A 469 -13.60 11.38 2.28
N VAL A 470 -13.60 10.42 1.33
CA VAL A 470 -12.92 10.59 0.04
C VAL A 470 -13.61 11.53 -0.93
N GLY A 471 -14.95 11.52 -0.96
CA GLY A 471 -15.70 12.45 -1.80
C GLY A 471 -15.43 13.89 -1.35
N HIS A 472 -15.44 14.13 -0.04
CA HIS A 472 -15.10 15.44 0.53
C HIS A 472 -13.63 15.82 0.32
N PHE A 473 -12.70 14.87 0.40
CA PHE A 473 -11.30 15.11 0.06
C PHE A 473 -11.14 15.47 -1.42
N GLY A 474 -11.81 14.77 -2.33
CA GLY A 474 -11.81 15.06 -3.76
C GLY A 474 -12.36 16.46 -4.07
N MET A 475 -13.44 16.86 -3.41
CA MET A 475 -13.94 18.25 -3.48
C MET A 475 -12.90 19.25 -2.97
N GLY A 476 -12.25 18.96 -1.84
CA GLY A 476 -11.18 19.81 -1.30
C GLY A 476 -10.03 19.98 -2.29
N TYR A 477 -9.58 18.88 -2.88
CA TYR A 477 -8.55 18.89 -3.91
C TYR A 477 -8.97 19.70 -5.15
N ALA A 478 -10.20 19.51 -5.66
CA ALA A 478 -10.72 20.28 -6.78
C ALA A 478 -10.83 21.79 -6.48
N TYR A 479 -11.27 22.15 -5.27
CA TYR A 479 -11.28 23.56 -4.84
C TYR A 479 -9.88 24.13 -4.69
N GLN A 480 -8.94 23.37 -4.14
CA GLN A 480 -7.54 23.76 -4.03
C GLN A 480 -6.92 24.02 -5.40
N SER A 481 -7.19 23.15 -6.39
CA SER A 481 -6.74 23.32 -7.79
C SER A 481 -7.36 24.55 -8.46
N GLN A 482 -8.58 24.93 -8.08
CA GLN A 482 -9.22 26.20 -8.46
C GLN A 482 -8.70 27.42 -7.68
N LYS A 483 -7.78 27.25 -6.72
CA LYS A 483 -7.33 28.29 -5.77
C LYS A 483 -8.45 28.83 -4.87
N ARG A 484 -9.54 28.06 -4.73
CA ARG A 484 -10.69 28.34 -3.84
C ARG A 484 -10.39 27.77 -2.45
N TYR A 485 -9.41 28.37 -1.79
CA TYR A 485 -8.82 27.79 -0.58
C TYR A 485 -9.79 27.76 0.62
N ALA A 486 -10.74 28.69 0.70
CA ALA A 486 -11.74 28.69 1.77
C ALA A 486 -12.69 27.49 1.68
N GLU A 487 -13.21 27.19 0.49
CA GLU A 487 -14.04 26.01 0.25
C GLU A 487 -13.23 24.71 0.39
N SER A 488 -11.97 24.73 -0.05
CA SER A 488 -11.03 23.63 0.15
C SER A 488 -10.86 23.28 1.64
N VAL A 489 -10.63 24.28 2.49
CA VAL A 489 -10.53 24.10 3.95
C VAL A 489 -11.79 23.45 4.51
N ALA A 490 -12.98 23.93 4.13
CA ALA A 490 -14.24 23.37 4.62
C ALA A 490 -14.43 21.90 4.19
N ALA A 491 -14.07 21.58 2.95
CA ALA A 491 -14.14 20.22 2.42
C ALA A 491 -13.15 19.27 3.12
N PHE A 492 -11.89 19.68 3.30
CA PHE A 492 -10.90 18.87 4.03
C PHE A 492 -11.24 18.72 5.50
N GLN A 493 -11.75 19.75 6.18
CA GLN A 493 -12.25 19.63 7.55
C GLN A 493 -13.39 18.61 7.65
N THR A 494 -14.26 18.55 6.63
CA THR A 494 -15.34 17.55 6.58
C THR A 494 -14.76 16.14 6.41
N ALA A 495 -13.80 15.97 5.50
CA ALA A 495 -13.08 14.69 5.34
C ALA A 495 -12.39 14.24 6.64
N ILE A 496 -11.75 15.16 7.37
CA ILE A 496 -11.11 14.89 8.67
C ILE A 496 -12.13 14.56 9.75
N ARG A 497 -13.31 15.20 9.77
CA ARG A 497 -14.38 14.85 10.72
C ARG A 497 -14.88 13.42 10.49
N LEU A 498 -14.97 13.00 9.23
CA LEU A 498 -15.40 11.64 8.85
C LEU A 498 -14.31 10.60 9.11
N SER A 499 -13.05 10.93 8.83
CA SER A 499 -11.88 10.07 9.07
C SER A 499 -10.73 10.88 9.67
N PRO A 500 -10.64 10.96 11.01
CA PRO A 500 -9.63 11.79 11.69
C PRO A 500 -8.17 11.38 11.42
N ASP A 501 -7.95 10.13 11.01
CA ASP A 501 -6.67 9.51 10.67
C ASP A 501 -6.32 9.61 9.18
N PHE A 502 -7.17 10.25 8.36
CA PHE A 502 -6.93 10.42 6.94
C PHE A 502 -5.93 11.53 6.67
N TRP A 503 -4.64 11.20 6.82
CA TRP A 503 -3.52 12.13 6.69
C TRP A 503 -3.51 12.94 5.38
N PRO A 504 -3.97 12.46 4.19
CA PRO A 504 -3.99 13.28 2.99
C PRO A 504 -4.87 14.52 3.14
N ALA A 505 -5.99 14.40 3.86
CA ALA A 505 -6.86 15.53 4.15
C ALA A 505 -6.20 16.53 5.11
N HIS A 506 -5.37 16.08 6.06
CA HIS A 506 -4.57 16.97 6.90
C HIS A 506 -3.50 17.71 6.08
N THR A 507 -2.85 17.04 5.15
CA THR A 507 -1.88 17.68 4.22
C THR A 507 -2.56 18.70 3.31
N GLY A 508 -3.69 18.36 2.69
CA GLY A 508 -4.46 19.28 1.85
C GLY A 508 -5.01 20.48 2.63
N LEU A 509 -5.48 20.26 3.85
CA LEU A 509 -5.87 21.32 4.78
C LEU A 509 -4.71 22.25 5.08
N ALA A 510 -3.53 21.70 5.40
CA ALA A 510 -2.34 22.49 5.69
C ALA A 510 -1.93 23.38 4.52
N ILE A 511 -1.91 22.83 3.29
CA ILE A 511 -1.59 23.59 2.08
C ILE A 511 -2.61 24.71 1.86
N SER A 512 -3.91 24.41 1.96
CA SER A 512 -4.96 25.42 1.77
C SER A 512 -4.89 26.53 2.82
N LEU A 513 -4.60 26.20 4.07
CA LEU A 513 -4.39 27.19 5.14
C LEU A 513 -3.13 28.04 4.92
N TYR A 514 -2.04 27.44 4.42
CA TYR A 514 -0.82 28.16 4.08
C TYR A 514 -1.07 29.20 2.97
N GLU A 515 -1.77 28.82 1.91
CA GLU A 515 -2.13 29.74 0.81
C GLU A 515 -3.07 30.87 1.27
N MET A 516 -3.87 30.62 2.30
CA MET A 516 -4.66 31.65 3.00
C MET A 516 -3.87 32.47 4.03
N GLN A 517 -2.55 32.26 4.14
CA GLN A 517 -1.66 32.90 5.11
C GLN A 517 -2.00 32.62 6.59
N ARG A 518 -2.75 31.54 6.85
CA ARG A 518 -3.11 31.07 8.21
C ARG A 518 -2.04 30.12 8.73
N TYR A 519 -0.81 30.62 8.85
CA TYR A 519 0.40 29.80 9.03
C TYR A 519 0.41 28.95 10.32
N ALA A 520 -0.12 29.48 11.43
CA ALA A 520 -0.18 28.75 12.69
C ALA A 520 -1.11 27.52 12.60
N GLU A 521 -2.27 27.68 11.96
CA GLU A 521 -3.23 26.60 11.76
C GLU A 521 -2.72 25.59 10.73
N SER A 522 -2.06 26.08 9.67
CA SER A 522 -1.38 25.22 8.69
C SER A 522 -0.30 24.37 9.36
N ALA A 523 0.54 24.94 10.22
CA ALA A 523 1.56 24.21 10.97
C ALA A 523 0.95 23.10 11.85
N ALA A 524 -0.18 23.37 12.53
CA ALA A 524 -0.89 22.36 13.32
C ALA A 524 -1.45 21.20 12.46
N ALA A 525 -1.97 21.52 11.27
CA ALA A 525 -2.41 20.50 10.30
C ALA A 525 -1.23 19.69 9.76
N CYS A 526 -0.08 20.32 9.46
CA CYS A 526 1.16 19.62 9.11
C CYS A 526 1.62 18.66 10.21
N THR A 527 1.63 19.11 11.48
CA THR A 527 1.99 18.25 12.62
C THR A 527 1.07 17.04 12.73
N SER A 528 -0.24 17.24 12.48
CA SER A 528 -1.21 16.14 12.46
C SER A 528 -0.94 15.15 11.34
N ALA A 529 -0.67 15.63 10.12
CA ALA A 529 -0.30 14.80 8.98
C ALA A 529 0.99 14.00 9.25
N ILE A 530 2.05 14.65 9.76
CA ILE A 530 3.34 14.02 10.08
C ILE A 530 3.19 12.97 11.18
N ARG A 531 2.35 13.23 12.19
CA ARG A 531 2.07 12.25 13.26
C ARG A 531 1.40 10.99 12.70
N LEU A 532 0.49 11.15 11.75
CA LEU A 532 -0.23 10.04 11.11
C LEU A 532 0.63 9.31 10.08
N LYS A 533 1.50 10.03 9.37
CA LYS A 533 2.42 9.52 8.37
C LYS A 533 3.80 10.21 8.49
N PRO A 534 4.74 9.63 9.24
CA PRO A 534 6.06 10.24 9.50
C PRO A 534 6.97 10.40 8.29
N ASP A 535 6.67 9.75 7.17
CA ASP A 535 7.41 9.83 5.91
C ASP A 535 6.73 10.75 4.86
N GLU A 536 5.69 11.51 5.25
CA GLU A 536 4.95 12.38 4.35
C GLU A 536 5.71 13.68 4.01
N ALA A 537 6.49 13.64 2.93
CA ALA A 537 7.38 14.72 2.54
C ALA A 537 6.66 16.07 2.27
N GLN A 538 5.44 16.05 1.72
CA GLN A 538 4.70 17.28 1.41
C GLN A 538 4.27 18.03 2.67
N ALA A 539 3.96 17.31 3.76
CA ALA A 539 3.62 17.91 5.04
C ALA A 539 4.85 18.58 5.68
N TYR A 540 6.04 17.98 5.59
CA TYR A 540 7.30 18.60 6.01
C TYR A 540 7.62 19.84 5.18
N HIS A 541 7.48 19.76 3.86
CA HIS A 541 7.71 20.91 2.98
C HIS A 541 6.81 22.09 3.33
N THR A 542 5.51 21.85 3.48
CA THR A 542 4.54 22.87 3.88
C THR A 542 4.86 23.44 5.28
N LEU A 543 5.27 22.59 6.24
CA LEU A 543 5.70 23.06 7.57
C LEU A 543 6.93 23.97 7.50
N ALA A 544 7.90 23.63 6.67
CA ALA A 544 9.07 24.48 6.47
C ALA A 544 8.70 25.82 5.81
N LEU A 545 7.77 25.82 4.85
CA LEU A 545 7.23 27.05 4.27
C LEU A 545 6.53 27.92 5.31
N ASN A 546 5.74 27.32 6.20
CA ASN A 546 5.14 28.03 7.34
C ASN A 546 6.21 28.71 8.20
N HIS A 547 7.29 28.00 8.56
CA HIS A 547 8.38 28.58 9.32
C HIS A 547 9.09 29.72 8.59
N LEU A 548 9.32 29.60 7.29
CA LEU A 548 9.88 30.69 6.48
C LEU A 548 8.97 31.91 6.47
N ALA A 549 7.65 31.72 6.30
CA ALA A 549 6.68 32.81 6.33
C ALA A 549 6.59 33.51 7.69
N MET A 550 6.84 32.78 8.78
CA MET A 550 6.92 33.32 10.15
C MET A 550 8.31 33.91 10.50
N GLY A 551 9.30 33.84 9.61
CA GLY A 551 10.66 34.33 9.85
C GLY A 551 11.62 33.34 10.54
N ASP A 552 11.14 32.14 10.88
CA ASP A 552 11.89 31.08 11.56
C ASP A 552 12.76 30.28 10.58
N ARG A 553 13.77 30.91 9.97
CA ARG A 553 14.67 30.24 9.00
C ARG A 553 15.43 29.05 9.58
N ILE A 554 15.74 29.05 10.88
CA ILE A 554 16.46 27.95 11.53
C ILE A 554 15.61 26.68 11.53
N LYS A 555 14.33 26.76 11.91
CA LYS A 555 13.42 25.60 11.89
C LYS A 555 13.20 25.06 10.49
N ALA A 556 13.13 25.94 9.48
CA ALA A 556 13.05 25.52 8.09
C ALA A 556 14.30 24.74 7.64
N LEU A 557 15.49 25.13 8.13
CA LEU A 557 16.75 24.42 7.85
C LEU A 557 16.79 23.03 8.52
N ASP A 558 16.26 22.89 9.73
CA ASP A 558 16.15 21.58 10.41
C ASP A 558 15.27 20.63 9.60
N ILE A 559 14.14 21.12 9.07
CA ILE A 559 13.23 20.34 8.24
C ILE A 559 13.88 19.99 6.89
N TYR A 560 14.70 20.88 6.30
CA TYR A 560 15.42 20.61 5.07
C TYR A 560 16.28 19.34 5.16
N GLN A 561 16.91 19.06 6.29
CA GLN A 561 17.67 17.80 6.50
C GLN A 561 16.78 16.56 6.44
N THR A 562 15.54 16.68 6.93
CA THR A 562 14.54 15.60 6.83
C THR A 562 14.07 15.42 5.40
N LEU A 563 13.79 16.51 4.68
CA LEU A 563 13.40 16.46 3.27
C LEU A 563 14.49 15.91 2.36
N LEU A 564 15.78 16.12 2.65
CA LEU A 564 16.87 15.50 1.88
C LEU A 564 16.78 13.98 1.86
N ARG A 565 16.27 13.37 2.94
CA ARG A 565 16.06 11.91 3.03
C ARG A 565 14.75 11.48 2.39
N LEU A 566 13.68 12.26 2.58
CA LEU A 566 12.33 11.87 2.13
C LEU A 566 12.07 12.21 0.65
N ASN A 567 12.44 13.41 0.21
CA ASN A 567 12.19 13.90 -1.14
C ASN A 567 13.22 14.97 -1.55
N PRO A 568 14.27 14.58 -2.30
CA PRO A 568 15.33 15.50 -2.72
C PRO A 568 14.85 16.69 -3.57
N THR A 569 13.75 16.54 -4.30
CA THR A 569 13.19 17.62 -5.13
C THR A 569 12.51 18.69 -4.28
N LEU A 570 11.71 18.29 -3.28
CA LEU A 570 11.14 19.23 -2.31
C LEU A 570 12.23 19.87 -1.43
N ALA A 571 13.28 19.12 -1.09
CA ALA A 571 14.44 19.68 -0.42
C ALA A 571 15.11 20.77 -1.28
N ALA A 572 15.29 20.53 -2.59
CA ALA A 572 15.86 21.51 -3.50
C ALA A 572 15.01 22.78 -3.62
N ASP A 573 13.67 22.66 -3.73
CA ASP A 573 12.76 23.81 -3.70
C ASP A 573 12.91 24.59 -2.38
N LEU A 574 12.85 23.91 -1.24
CA LEU A 574 12.98 24.55 0.07
C LEU A 574 14.32 25.28 0.22
N ARG A 575 15.42 24.65 -0.22
CA ARG A 575 16.76 25.25 -0.22
C ARG A 575 16.77 26.57 -0.97
N SER A 576 16.17 26.61 -2.16
CA SER A 576 16.12 27.83 -2.97
C SER A 576 15.39 28.98 -2.26
N ARG A 577 14.40 28.67 -1.42
CA ARG A 577 13.62 29.63 -0.64
C ARG A 577 14.35 30.09 0.62
N ILE A 578 15.04 29.19 1.32
CA ILE A 578 15.84 29.52 2.51
C ILE A 578 16.91 30.56 2.16
N TYR A 579 17.60 30.37 1.02
CA TYR A 579 18.73 31.20 0.61
C TYR A 579 18.38 32.35 -0.35
N ARG A 580 17.09 32.58 -0.63
CA ARG A 580 16.66 33.73 -1.42
C ARG A 580 16.89 35.00 -0.60
N ARG A 581 17.76 35.88 -1.10
CA ARG A 581 18.09 37.17 -0.48
C ARG A 581 16.93 38.15 -0.59
#